data_AF-A0A2E1K0N9-F1
#
_entry.id   AF-A0A2E1K0N9-F1
#
_cell.length_a   1.000
_cell.length_b   1.000
_cell.length_c   1.000
_cell.angle_alpha   90.00
_cell.angle_beta   90.00
_cell.angle_gamma   90.00
#
_symmetry.space_group_name_H-M   'P 1'
#
loop_
_entity.id
_entity.type
_entity.pdbx_description
1 polymer ?
#
loop_
_entity_poly.entity_id
_entity_poly.type
_entity_poly.pdbx_seq_one_letter_code
_entity_poly.pdbx_strand_id
1 'polypeptide(L)'
;MNITTELANIHTMTIIGVSLIVSIGAIGTAIGFAMLGSKFLDVTARQPEIAPMLLTRMFMIAALLDGVTMIGIGLSLYFSLANPFVSSFLEAVAQVSG
;
A
#
# COMPACT_ATOMS: atom_id res chain seq x y z
N MET A 1 -24.36 25.47 5.66
CA MET A 1 -23.38 24.39 5.43
C MET A 1 -22.08 24.80 6.10
N ASN A 2 -21.59 24.04 7.08
CA ASN A 2 -20.37 24.40 7.79
C ASN A 2 -19.18 23.75 7.08
N ILE A 3 -18.34 24.56 6.43
CA ILE A 3 -17.17 24.13 5.67
C ILE A 3 -16.26 23.23 6.52
N THR A 4 -16.17 23.51 7.82
CA THR A 4 -15.32 22.71 8.73
C THR A 4 -15.85 21.30 8.94
N THR A 5 -17.18 21.11 8.98
CA THR A 5 -17.81 19.79 9.11
C THR A 5 -17.63 18.96 7.84
N GLU A 6 -17.82 19.56 6.67
CA GLU A 6 -17.63 18.85 5.39
C GLU A 6 -16.16 18.47 5.15
N LEU A 7 -15.23 19.37 5.52
CA LEU A 7 -13.80 19.06 5.45
C LEU A 7 -13.43 17.88 6.38
N ALA A 8 -13.98 17.85 7.59
CA ALA A 8 -13.78 16.74 8.53
C ALA A 8 -14.33 15.41 7.97
N ASN A 9 -15.46 15.43 7.28
CA ASN A 9 -16.04 14.25 6.63
C ASN A 9 -15.12 13.71 5.52
N ILE A 10 -14.59 14.59 4.65
CA ILE A 10 -13.65 14.20 3.58
C ILE A 10 -12.39 13.56 4.17
N HIS A 11 -11.81 14.15 5.21
CA HIS A 11 -10.64 13.58 5.88
C HIS A 11 -10.94 12.21 6.49
N THR A 12 -12.08 12.05 7.17
CA THR A 12 -12.47 10.78 7.80
C THR A 12 -12.58 9.66 6.75
N MET A 13 -13.28 9.93 5.64
CA MET A 13 -13.43 8.94 4.57
C MET A 13 -12.11 8.62 3.88
N THR A 14 -11.24 9.62 3.71
CA THR A 14 -9.90 9.42 3.16
C THR A 14 -9.05 8.53 4.06
N ILE A 15 -9.05 8.79 5.39
CA ILE A 15 -8.29 7.99 6.36
C ILE A 15 -8.75 6.54 6.36
N ILE A 16 -10.07 6.30 6.29
CA ILE A 16 -10.62 4.94 6.20
C ILE A 16 -10.11 4.25 4.93
N GLY A 17 -10.20 4.90 3.77
CA GLY A 17 -9.71 4.36 2.51
C GLY A 17 -8.21 4.03 2.55
N VAL A 18 -7.39 4.97 3.06
CA VAL A 18 -5.95 4.78 3.24
C VAL A 18 -5.64 3.60 4.16
N SER A 19 -6.34 3.49 5.29
CA SER A 19 -6.13 2.42 6.26
C SER A 19 -6.41 1.03 5.67
N LEU A 20 -7.40 0.92 4.78
CA LEU A 20 -7.73 -0.33 4.09
C LEU A 20 -6.67 -0.70 3.06
N ILE A 21 -6.21 0.26 2.25
CA ILE A 21 -5.16 0.01 1.26
C ILE A 21 -3.89 -0.51 1.93
N VAL A 22 -3.46 0.16 3.02
CA VAL A 22 -2.23 -0.21 3.73
C VAL A 22 -2.37 -1.56 4.43
N SER A 23 -3.47 -1.80 5.16
CA SER A 23 -3.65 -3.04 5.92
C SER A 23 -3.76 -4.27 5.01
N ILE A 24 -4.54 -4.20 3.93
CA ILE A 24 -4.70 -5.30 2.99
C ILE A 24 -3.39 -5.56 2.24
N GLY A 25 -2.69 -4.51 1.82
CA GLY A 25 -1.37 -4.64 1.18
C GLY A 25 -0.35 -5.29 2.11
N ALA A 26 -0.28 -4.85 3.36
CA ALA A 26 0.63 -5.40 4.36
C ALA A 26 0.35 -6.89 4.65
N ILE A 27 -0.92 -7.29 4.76
CA ILE A 27 -1.31 -8.69 4.96
C ILE A 27 -0.91 -9.53 3.74
N GLY A 28 -1.16 -9.04 2.52
CA GLY A 28 -0.77 -9.72 1.28
C GLY A 28 0.73 -9.97 1.19
N THR A 29 1.54 -8.95 1.49
CA THR A 29 3.00 -9.06 1.54
C THR A 29 3.46 -10.06 2.62
N ALA A 30 2.91 -9.98 3.83
CA ALA A 30 3.28 -10.88 4.92
C ALA A 30 3.03 -12.35 4.58
N ILE A 31 1.86 -12.66 4.00
CA ILE A 31 1.51 -14.02 3.55
C ILE A 31 2.44 -14.46 2.42
N GLY A 32 2.68 -13.59 1.43
CA GLY A 32 3.56 -13.88 0.30
C GLY A 32 4.98 -14.24 0.75
N PHE A 33 5.55 -13.47 1.67
CA PHE A 33 6.87 -13.74 2.24
C PHE A 33 6.91 -15.00 3.10
N ALA A 34 5.86 -15.28 3.89
CA ALA A 34 5.78 -16.51 4.67
C ALA A 34 5.79 -17.77 3.76
N MET A 35 5.06 -17.72 2.65
CA MET A 35 5.02 -18.81 1.67
C MET A 35 6.33 -18.96 0.88
N LEU A 36 6.94 -17.85 0.45
CA LEU A 36 8.23 -17.85 -0.25
C LEU A 36 9.35 -18.37 0.66
N GLY A 37 9.43 -17.86 1.89
CA GLY A 37 10.45 -18.24 2.86
C GLY A 37 10.35 -19.71 3.29
N SER A 38 9.14 -20.20 3.57
CA SER A 38 8.94 -21.61 3.94
C SER A 38 9.39 -22.58 2.84
N LYS A 39 9.05 -22.30 1.58
CA LYS A 39 9.48 -23.13 0.44
C LYS A 39 10.98 -23.03 0.19
N PHE A 40 11.56 -21.84 0.32
CA PHE A 40 13.00 -21.65 0.18
C PHE A 40 13.78 -22.51 1.20
N LEU A 41 13.35 -22.50 2.46
CA LEU A 41 13.98 -23.30 3.52
C LEU A 41 13.84 -24.80 3.28
N ASP A 42 12.65 -25.29 2.91
CA ASP A 42 12.41 -26.72 2.64
C ASP A 42 13.28 -27.24 1.47
N VAL A 43 13.34 -26.48 0.37
CA VAL A 43 14.13 -26.89 -0.80
C VAL A 43 15.64 -26.80 -0.51
N THR A 44 16.08 -25.75 0.19
CA THR A 44 17.50 -25.60 0.56
C THR A 44 17.96 -26.69 1.53
N ALA A 45 17.10 -27.12 2.46
CA ALA A 45 17.40 -28.22 3.37
C ALA A 45 17.57 -29.56 2.65
N ARG A 46 16.81 -29.79 1.57
CA ARG A 46 16.87 -31.04 0.80
C ARG A 46 17.94 -31.04 -0.28
N GLN A 47 18.26 -29.87 -0.84
CA GLN A 47 19.22 -29.70 -1.92
C GLN A 47 20.04 -28.41 -1.71
N PRO A 48 21.14 -28.48 -0.93
CA PRO A 48 21.96 -27.31 -0.65
C PRO A 48 22.68 -26.78 -1.91
N GLU A 49 22.89 -27.64 -2.91
CA GLU A 49 23.58 -27.32 -4.16
C GLU A 49 22.86 -26.25 -5.00
N ILE A 50 21.53 -26.20 -4.93
CA ILE A 50 20.70 -25.24 -5.69
C ILE A 50 20.37 -23.97 -4.90
N ALA A 51 20.79 -23.88 -3.63
CA ALA A 51 20.55 -22.73 -2.77
C ALA A 51 20.98 -21.37 -3.37
N PRO A 52 22.20 -21.21 -3.94
CA PRO A 52 22.61 -19.92 -4.51
C PRO A 52 21.77 -19.50 -5.72
N MET A 53 21.30 -20.47 -6.51
CA MET A 53 20.40 -20.21 -7.63
C MET A 53 19.00 -19.77 -7.15
N LEU A 54 18.48 -20.44 -6.11
CA LEU A 54 17.17 -20.15 -5.55
C LEU A 54 17.12 -18.80 -4.83
N LEU A 55 18.18 -18.41 -4.14
CA LEU A 55 18.26 -17.11 -3.45
C LEU A 55 18.04 -15.95 -4.43
N THR A 56 18.71 -15.98 -5.59
CA THR A 56 18.57 -14.94 -6.62
C THR A 56 17.13 -14.87 -7.16
N ARG A 57 16.52 -16.03 -7.44
CA ARG A 57 15.13 -16.12 -7.93
C ARG A 57 14.12 -15.69 -6.87
N MET A 58 14.37 -16.04 -5.62
CA MET A 58 13.54 -15.64 -4.47
C MET A 58 13.56 -14.12 -4.32
N PHE A 59 14.71 -13.48 -4.38
CA PHE A 59 14.79 -12.01 -4.30
C PHE A 59 14.09 -11.32 -5.46
N MET A 60 14.19 -11.85 -6.69
CA MET A 60 13.47 -11.29 -7.83
C MET A 60 11.96 -11.34 -7.62
N ILE A 61 11.41 -12.46 -7.17
CA ILE A 61 9.97 -12.60 -6.90
C ILE A 61 9.56 -11.79 -5.67
N ALA A 62 10.38 -11.76 -4.62
CA ALA A 62 10.15 -10.96 -3.42
C ALA A 62 10.09 -9.46 -3.73
N ALA A 63 10.97 -8.96 -4.59
CA ALA A 63 10.94 -7.57 -5.04
C ALA A 63 9.67 -7.26 -5.85
N LEU A 64 9.23 -8.20 -6.69
CA LEU A 64 7.96 -8.05 -7.43
C LEU A 64 6.73 -8.09 -6.50
N LEU A 65 6.75 -8.97 -5.49
CA LEU A 65 5.71 -9.05 -4.46
C LEU A 65 5.58 -7.71 -3.71
N ASP A 66 6.72 -7.14 -3.27
CA ASP A 66 6.72 -5.89 -2.50
C ASP A 66 6.40 -4.68 -3.38
N GLY A 67 6.72 -4.73 -4.67
CA GLY A 67 6.38 -3.68 -5.63
C GLY A 67 4.88 -3.38 -5.70
N VAL A 68 4.02 -4.40 -5.68
CA VAL A 68 2.55 -4.21 -5.71
C VAL A 68 2.06 -3.50 -4.45
N THR A 69 2.55 -3.90 -3.28
CA THR A 69 2.18 -3.29 -2.00
C THR A 69 2.72 -1.86 -1.88
N MET A 70 3.92 -1.60 -2.39
CA MET A 70 4.51 -0.26 -2.41
C MET A 70 3.76 0.72 -3.31
N ILE A 71 3.13 0.25 -4.40
CA ILE A 71 2.22 1.10 -5.18
C ILE A 71 1.03 1.53 -4.31
N GLY A 72 0.46 0.62 -3.52
CA GLY A 72 -0.59 0.93 -2.56
C GLY A 72 -0.15 1.95 -1.52
N ILE A 73 1.05 1.80 -0.95
CA ILE A 73 1.62 2.77 0.00
C ILE A 73 1.83 4.15 -0.65
N GLY A 74 2.32 4.19 -1.89
CA GLY A 74 2.47 5.44 -2.65
C GLY A 74 1.15 6.18 -2.83
N LEU A 75 0.08 5.46 -3.20
CA LEU A 75 -1.26 6.03 -3.29
C LEU A 75 -1.78 6.52 -1.92
N SER A 76 -1.58 5.73 -0.87
CA SER A 76 -1.95 6.08 0.49
C SER A 76 -1.27 7.35 1.01
N LEU A 77 0.03 7.51 0.71
CA LEU A 77 0.77 8.72 1.03
C LEU A 77 0.28 9.92 0.21
N TYR A 78 -0.01 9.73 -1.08
CA TYR A 78 -0.60 10.78 -1.91
C TYR A 78 -1.93 11.28 -1.35
N PHE A 79 -2.85 10.37 -1.00
CA PHE A 79 -4.13 10.76 -0.39
C PHE A 79 -3.99 11.38 1.00
N SER A 80 -2.95 11.01 1.76
CA SER A 80 -2.73 11.54 3.12
C SER A 80 -2.08 12.92 3.12
N LEU A 81 -1.12 13.16 2.23
CA LEU A 81 -0.32 14.40 2.20
C LEU A 81 -0.84 15.42 1.19
N ALA A 82 -1.39 14.97 0.06
CA ALA A 82 -1.81 15.79 -1.06
C ALA A 82 -3.22 15.39 -1.54
N ASN A 83 -4.17 15.36 -0.60
CA ASN A 83 -5.52 14.86 -0.86
C ASN A 83 -6.24 15.67 -1.97
N PRO A 84 -6.49 15.10 -3.16
CA PRO A 84 -7.14 15.80 -4.26
C PRO A 84 -8.61 16.12 -3.99
N PHE A 85 -9.25 15.42 -3.05
CA PHE A 85 -10.64 15.68 -2.67
C PHE A 85 -10.78 16.94 -1.83
N VAL A 86 -9.77 17.26 -1.02
CA VAL A 86 -9.77 18.50 -0.23
C VAL A 86 -9.52 19.71 -1.12
N SER A 87 -8.56 19.62 -2.04
CA SER A 87 -8.26 20.74 -2.96
C SER A 87 -9.46 21.07 -3.86
N SER A 88 -10.09 20.06 -4.46
CA SER A 88 -11.27 20.27 -5.32
C SER A 88 -12.47 20.81 -4.54
N PHE A 89 -12.67 20.41 -3.28
CA PHE A 89 -13.71 20.98 -2.42
C PHE A 89 -13.47 22.45 -2.11
N LEU A 90 -12.25 22.84 -1.77
CA LEU A 90 -11.90 24.24 -1.48
C LEU A 90 -12.09 25.15 -2.71
N GLU A 91 -11.73 24.68 -3.90
CA GLU A 91 -11.97 25.40 -5.16
C GLU A 91 -13.46 25.59 -5.43
N ALA A 92 -14.28 24.55 -5.23
CA ALA A 92 -15.73 24.64 -5.40
C ALA A 92 -16.37 25.63 -4.42
N VAL A 93 -15.94 25.63 -3.15
CA VAL A 93 -16.40 26.59 -2.15
C VAL A 93 -16.07 28.02 -2.59
N ALA A 94 -14.84 28.27 -3.06
CA ALA A 94 -14.41 29.59 -3.51
C ALA A 94 -15.27 30.14 -4.65
N GLN A 95 -15.72 29.29 -5.58
CA GLN A 95 -16.61 29.69 -6.69
C GLN A 95 -18.03 30.04 -6.23
N VAL A 96 -18.54 29.41 -5.17
CA VAL A 96 -19.91 29.64 -4.67
C VAL A 96 -19.98 30.83 -3.72
N SER A 97 -18.86 31.17 -3.06
CA SER A 97 -18.74 32.35 -2.19
C SER A 97 -18.35 33.66 -2.91
N GLY A 98 -18.09 33.58 -4.22
CA GLY A 98 -17.76 34.73 -5.08
C GLY A 98 -18.98 35.38 -5.72
#